data_AF-A0A1M3KYL9-F1
#
_entry.id   AF-A0A1M3KYL9-F1
#
_cell.length_a   1.000
_cell.length_b   1.000
_cell.length_c   1.000
_cell.angle_alpha   90.00
_cell.angle_beta   90.00
_cell.angle_gamma   90.00
#
_symmetry.space_group_name_H-M   'P 1'
#
loop_
_entity.id
_entity.type
_entity.pdbx_description
1 polymer ?
#
loop_
_entity_poly.entity_id
_entity_poly.type
_entity_poly.pdbx_seq_one_letter_code
_entity_poly.pdbx_strand_id
1 'polypeptide(L)'
;MCFGPDVVQRISICTEGQTRAIDLTFCIDSYCPAQPYPSPCGGQPVNARVIIKKICPVGWTATNINTLLISTIAGLGACCSGNTYLPACTLNTDYVLLVSSNKCWTMDPVTNCWAECTTLGPCCSFFVRYQPGVPTAGECLTTILGGCTDPGTCSSPGCETQICTLPGGPICCF
;
A
#
# COMPACT_ATOMS: atom_id res chain seq x y z
N MET A 1 4.51 10.39 -9.37
CA MET A 1 5.74 9.70 -9.84
C MET A 1 6.67 9.42 -8.66
N CYS A 2 7.51 8.39 -8.78
CA CYS A 2 8.50 7.94 -7.81
C CYS A 2 9.89 8.16 -8.38
N PHE A 3 10.90 8.39 -7.55
CA PHE A 3 12.27 8.58 -8.05
C PHE A 3 13.10 7.29 -8.00
N GLY A 4 12.77 6.37 -7.08
CA GLY A 4 13.40 5.06 -6.99
C GLY A 4 13.05 4.10 -8.15
N PRO A 5 13.89 3.08 -8.40
CA PRO A 5 13.58 2.01 -9.32
C PRO A 5 12.40 1.17 -8.83
N ASP A 6 11.75 0.47 -9.75
CA ASP A 6 10.72 -0.50 -9.40
C ASP A 6 11.35 -1.75 -8.79
N VAL A 7 10.76 -2.19 -7.68
CA VAL A 7 11.14 -3.36 -6.91
C VAL A 7 9.99 -4.35 -6.95
N VAL A 8 10.31 -5.63 -7.16
CA VAL A 8 9.36 -6.73 -7.01
C VAL A 8 9.67 -7.44 -5.70
N GLN A 9 8.70 -7.51 -4.80
CA GLN A 9 8.84 -8.21 -3.53
C GLN A 9 7.64 -9.10 -3.26
N ARG A 10 7.92 -10.32 -2.81
CA ARG A 10 6.90 -11.21 -2.28
C ARG A 10 6.53 -10.78 -0.87
N ILE A 11 5.26 -10.51 -0.63
CA ILE A 11 4.74 -10.19 0.70
C ILE A 11 3.54 -11.07 1.03
N SER A 12 3.29 -11.22 2.33
CA SER A 12 2.08 -11.87 2.86
C SER A 12 1.03 -10.82 3.18
N ILE A 13 -0.20 -11.08 2.76
CA ILE A 13 -1.36 -10.24 3.04
C ILE A 13 -2.44 -11.07 3.72
N CYS A 14 -3.29 -10.43 4.50
CA CYS A 14 -4.49 -11.04 5.04
C CYS A 14 -5.69 -10.68 4.16
N THR A 15 -6.33 -11.68 3.58
CA THR A 15 -7.51 -11.48 2.76
C THR A 15 -8.45 -12.65 2.96
N GLU A 16 -9.76 -12.37 3.09
CA GLU A 16 -10.78 -13.39 3.33
C GLU A 16 -10.50 -14.27 4.56
N GLY A 17 -9.86 -13.69 5.59
CA GLY A 17 -9.47 -14.40 6.81
C GLY A 17 -8.32 -15.39 6.63
N GLN A 18 -7.59 -15.34 5.51
CA GLN A 18 -6.48 -16.22 5.21
C GLN A 18 -5.21 -15.44 4.86
N THR A 19 -4.07 -15.95 5.31
CA THR A 19 -2.77 -15.45 4.88
C THR A 19 -2.49 -15.92 3.46
N ARG A 20 -2.35 -14.97 2.54
CA ARG A 20 -2.07 -15.21 1.12
C ARG A 20 -0.79 -14.50 0.70
N ALA A 21 -0.04 -15.09 -0.21
CA ALA A 21 1.15 -14.47 -0.78
C ALA A 21 0.81 -13.71 -2.06
N ILE A 22 1.46 -12.56 -2.25
CA ILE A 22 1.42 -11.77 -3.48
C ILE A 22 2.85 -11.36 -3.87
N ASP A 23 3.11 -11.23 -5.16
CA ASP A 23 4.27 -10.52 -5.69
C ASP A 23 3.85 -9.09 -5.99
N LEU A 24 4.39 -8.15 -5.21
CA LEU A 24 4.09 -6.73 -5.29
C LEU A 24 5.19 -6.03 -6.08
N THR A 25 4.82 -5.30 -7.14
CA THR A 25 5.71 -4.33 -7.79
C THR A 25 5.38 -2.93 -7.29
N PHE A 26 6.37 -2.26 -6.75
CA PHE A 26 6.25 -0.91 -6.20
C PHE A 26 7.58 -0.19 -6.35
N CYS A 27 7.56 1.11 -6.07
CA CYS A 27 8.78 1.88 -5.85
C CYS A 27 8.70 2.51 -4.45
N ILE A 28 9.85 2.87 -3.89
CA ILE A 28 9.93 3.45 -2.56
C ILE A 28 10.88 4.64 -2.54
N ASP A 29 10.43 5.75 -1.95
CA ASP A 29 11.25 6.89 -1.58
C ASP A 29 11.33 6.92 -0.04
N SER A 30 12.49 7.26 0.53
CA SER A 30 12.68 7.25 1.99
C SER A 30 13.24 8.55 2.55
N TYR A 31 12.77 8.88 3.73
CA TYR A 31 12.95 10.16 4.40
C TYR A 31 13.30 9.89 5.87
N CYS A 32 14.59 9.72 6.15
CA CYS A 32 15.08 9.49 7.51
C CYS A 32 16.10 10.58 7.87
N PRO A 33 15.74 11.57 8.71
CA PRO A 33 14.50 11.69 9.51
C PRO A 33 13.26 12.05 8.68
N ALA A 34 12.06 11.82 9.25
CA ALA A 34 10.78 12.09 8.59
C ALA A 34 10.72 13.53 8.06
N GLN A 35 10.26 13.70 6.82
CA GLN A 35 10.20 14.99 6.15
C GLN A 35 8.74 15.35 5.81
N PRO A 36 8.33 16.63 5.92
CA PRO A 36 7.05 17.08 5.37
C PRO A 36 6.98 16.73 3.89
N TYR A 37 6.00 15.93 3.50
CA TYR A 37 5.79 15.59 2.10
C TYR A 37 4.59 16.37 1.55
N PRO A 38 4.76 17.12 0.45
CA PRO A 38 3.64 17.79 -0.21
C PRO A 38 2.74 16.72 -0.85
N SER A 39 1.76 16.24 -0.09
CA SER A 39 0.71 15.34 -0.55
C SER A 39 -0.58 16.12 -0.74
N PRO A 40 -1.41 15.78 -1.75
CA PRO A 40 -2.78 16.25 -1.82
C PRO A 40 -3.60 15.86 -0.58
N CYS A 41 -3.12 14.91 0.22
CA CYS A 41 -3.75 14.46 1.45
C CYS A 41 -3.39 15.32 2.68
N GLY A 42 -2.55 16.34 2.53
CA GLY A 42 -2.00 17.15 3.62
C GLY A 42 -0.49 16.99 3.78
N GLY A 43 0.16 17.99 4.39
CA GLY A 43 1.61 18.10 4.49
C GLY A 43 2.21 17.54 5.79
N GLN A 44 1.83 16.33 6.21
CA GLN A 44 2.42 15.75 7.42
C GLN A 44 3.78 15.10 7.14
N PRO A 45 4.69 15.05 8.13
CA PRO A 45 5.96 14.34 8.00
C PRO A 45 5.75 12.85 7.74
N VAL A 46 6.51 12.30 6.80
CA VAL A 46 6.53 10.87 6.48
C VAL A 46 7.94 10.33 6.51
N ASN A 47 8.09 9.08 6.93
CA ASN A 47 9.37 8.37 6.96
C ASN A 47 9.68 7.71 5.62
N ALA A 48 8.64 7.30 4.89
CA ALA A 48 8.78 6.77 3.55
C ALA A 48 7.50 6.98 2.74
N ARG A 49 7.66 6.82 1.43
CA ARG A 49 6.58 6.81 0.47
C ARG A 49 6.70 5.61 -0.43
N VAL A 50 5.60 4.88 -0.60
CA VAL A 50 5.51 3.72 -1.51
C VAL A 50 4.47 4.03 -2.58
N ILE A 51 4.78 3.74 -3.84
CA ILE A 51 3.80 3.73 -4.92
C ILE A 51 3.62 2.31 -5.42
N ILE A 52 2.42 1.76 -5.25
CA ILE A 52 2.06 0.42 -5.70
C ILE A 52 1.70 0.47 -7.19
N LYS A 53 2.39 -0.35 -8.01
CA LYS A 53 2.23 -0.36 -9.48
C LYS A 53 1.64 -1.65 -10.03
N LYS A 54 1.92 -2.78 -9.38
CA LYS A 54 1.43 -4.10 -9.82
C LYS A 54 1.26 -5.03 -8.64
N ILE A 55 0.22 -5.86 -8.65
CA ILE A 55 -0.02 -6.89 -7.64
C ILE A 55 -0.32 -8.20 -8.34
N CYS A 56 0.47 -9.23 -8.06
CA CYS A 56 0.30 -10.57 -8.61
C CYS A 56 0.02 -11.58 -7.49
N PRO A 57 -1.23 -12.00 -7.28
CA PRO A 57 -1.58 -13.19 -6.50
C PRO A 57 -0.71 -14.42 -6.83
N VAL A 58 -0.18 -15.10 -5.81
CA VAL A 58 0.68 -16.28 -5.98
C VAL A 58 -0.09 -17.56 -5.68
N GLY A 59 -0.52 -18.26 -6.73
CA GLY A 59 -1.26 -19.53 -6.60
C GLY A 59 -2.74 -19.37 -6.25
N TRP A 60 -3.30 -18.18 -6.48
CA TRP A 60 -4.72 -17.86 -6.35
C TRP A 60 -5.08 -16.69 -7.27
N THR A 61 -6.37 -16.36 -7.39
CA THR A 61 -6.85 -15.23 -8.20
C THR A 61 -7.64 -14.28 -7.31
N ALA A 62 -7.31 -12.99 -7.39
CA ALA A 62 -8.09 -11.92 -6.77
C ALA A 62 -8.99 -11.29 -7.84
N THR A 63 -10.30 -11.34 -7.65
CA THR A 63 -11.27 -10.76 -8.60
C THR A 63 -11.68 -9.33 -8.24
N ASN A 64 -11.24 -8.83 -7.09
CA ASN A 64 -11.58 -7.50 -6.61
C ASN A 64 -10.32 -6.74 -6.20
N ILE A 65 -9.94 -5.75 -7.01
CA ILE A 65 -8.77 -4.92 -6.78
C ILE A 65 -8.85 -4.09 -5.50
N ASN A 66 -10.05 -3.70 -5.06
CA ASN A 66 -10.22 -2.93 -3.83
C ASN A 66 -9.78 -3.74 -2.61
N THR A 67 -10.31 -4.96 -2.48
CA THR A 67 -9.93 -5.87 -1.39
C THR A 67 -8.44 -6.16 -1.44
N LEU A 68 -7.91 -6.41 -2.65
CA LEU A 68 -6.49 -6.72 -2.83
C LEU A 68 -5.58 -5.56 -2.40
N LEU A 69 -5.90 -4.32 -2.78
CA LEU A 69 -5.12 -3.13 -2.40
C LEU A 69 -5.21 -2.83 -0.92
N ILE A 70 -6.39 -2.94 -0.31
CA ILE A 70 -6.56 -2.76 1.14
C ILE A 70 -5.68 -3.76 1.90
N SER A 71 -5.77 -5.04 1.55
CA SER A 71 -4.96 -6.11 2.12
C SER A 71 -3.47 -5.92 1.85
N THR A 72 -3.10 -5.36 0.69
CA THR A 72 -1.71 -5.05 0.34
C THR A 72 -1.15 -3.89 1.17
N ILE A 73 -1.88 -2.79 1.32
CA ILE A 73 -1.49 -1.66 2.17
C ILE A 73 -1.32 -2.13 3.62
N ALA A 74 -2.19 -3.03 4.08
CA ALA A 74 -2.06 -3.69 5.37
C ALA A 74 -0.77 -4.53 5.48
N GLY A 75 -0.55 -5.43 4.51
CA GLY A 75 0.61 -6.33 4.50
C GLY A 75 1.95 -5.61 4.33
N LEU A 76 1.98 -4.50 3.60
CA LEU A 76 3.13 -3.58 3.51
C LEU A 76 3.56 -3.03 4.87
N GLY A 77 2.65 -3.04 5.84
CA GLY A 77 2.88 -2.52 7.16
C GLY A 77 3.82 -3.33 8.02
N ALA A 78 4.62 -2.60 8.82
CA ALA A 78 5.57 -3.19 9.76
C ALA A 78 4.93 -4.20 10.72
N CYS A 79 3.68 -3.92 11.15
CA CYS A 79 2.97 -4.75 12.11
C CYS A 79 2.53 -6.12 11.54
N CYS A 80 2.08 -6.17 10.28
CA CYS A 80 1.59 -7.42 9.69
C CYS A 80 2.71 -8.28 9.07
N SER A 81 3.88 -7.69 8.80
CA SER A 81 5.02 -8.37 8.17
C SER A 81 6.07 -8.87 9.17
N GLY A 82 5.74 -9.04 10.45
CA GLY A 82 6.68 -9.56 11.46
C GLY A 82 7.95 -8.72 11.60
N ASN A 83 7.85 -7.40 11.40
CA ASN A 83 8.99 -6.47 11.31
C ASN A 83 9.94 -6.69 10.12
N THR A 84 9.54 -7.46 9.10
CA THR A 84 10.31 -7.64 7.87
C THR A 84 9.90 -6.54 6.89
N TYR A 85 10.73 -5.50 6.78
CA TYR A 85 10.41 -4.24 6.09
C TYR A 85 10.55 -4.30 4.56
N LEU A 86 9.87 -3.39 3.85
CA LEU A 86 10.42 -2.81 2.60
C LEU A 86 11.54 -1.83 3.03
N PRO A 87 12.83 -2.18 2.89
CA PRO A 87 13.86 -1.50 3.66
C PRO A 87 14.32 -0.23 2.95
N ALA A 88 14.21 0.90 3.64
CA ALA A 88 15.11 2.04 3.41
C ALA A 88 15.31 2.94 4.64
N CYS A 89 14.68 2.64 5.79
CA CYS A 89 14.74 3.45 7.00
C CYS A 89 14.76 2.57 8.27
N THR A 90 15.54 2.95 9.28
CA THR A 90 15.47 2.33 10.62
C THR A 90 14.17 2.73 11.29
N LEU A 91 13.42 1.75 11.80
CA LEU A 91 12.14 2.00 12.45
C LEU A 91 12.36 2.70 13.79
N ASN A 92 11.81 3.90 13.91
CA ASN A 92 11.61 4.60 15.18
C ASN A 92 10.32 4.10 15.85
N THR A 93 10.06 4.53 17.09
CA THR A 93 8.83 4.18 17.84
C THR A 93 7.54 4.68 17.16
N ASP A 94 7.67 5.54 16.16
CA ASP A 94 6.57 6.16 15.43
C ASP A 94 6.94 6.37 13.96
N TYR A 95 6.44 5.49 13.10
CA TYR A 95 6.76 5.47 11.68
C TYR A 95 5.53 5.75 10.82
N VAL A 96 5.58 6.78 9.97
CA VAL A 96 4.51 7.15 9.06
C VAL A 96 4.90 6.84 7.62
N LEU A 97 4.10 6.00 6.97
CA LEU A 97 4.23 5.61 5.58
C LEU A 97 3.14 6.30 4.75
N LEU A 98 3.52 6.99 3.68
CA LEU A 98 2.58 7.40 2.64
C LEU A 98 2.51 6.32 1.57
N VAL A 99 1.36 5.65 1.45
CA VAL A 99 1.13 4.67 0.39
C VAL A 99 0.25 5.29 -0.68
N SER A 100 0.72 5.30 -1.91
CA SER A 100 -0.02 5.75 -3.08
C SER A 100 -0.28 4.58 -4.02
N SER A 101 -1.43 4.59 -4.69
CA SER A 101 -1.76 3.67 -5.78
C SER A 101 -2.49 4.45 -6.87
N ASN A 102 -2.38 4.02 -8.12
CA ASN A 102 -3.30 4.51 -9.15
C ASN A 102 -4.73 4.17 -8.76
N LYS A 103 -5.71 4.94 -9.20
CA LYS A 103 -7.14 4.65 -9.04
C LYS A 103 -7.65 3.70 -10.12
N CYS A 104 -6.95 3.59 -11.24
CA CYS A 104 -7.37 2.83 -12.42
C CYS A 104 -6.50 1.59 -12.59
N TRP A 105 -7.12 0.43 -12.48
CA TRP A 105 -6.45 -0.86 -12.51
C TRP A 105 -7.06 -1.77 -13.56
N THR A 106 -6.25 -2.66 -14.14
CA THR A 106 -6.73 -3.72 -15.01
C THR A 106 -6.09 -5.03 -14.62
N MET A 107 -6.83 -6.12 -14.79
CA MET A 107 -6.38 -7.47 -14.55
C MET A 107 -5.92 -8.10 -15.86
N ASP A 108 -4.68 -8.58 -15.90
CA ASP A 108 -4.21 -9.44 -16.97
C ASP A 108 -4.81 -10.85 -16.76
N PRO A 109 -5.68 -11.33 -17.67
CA PRO A 109 -6.33 -12.63 -17.51
C PRO A 109 -5.37 -13.82 -17.68
N VAL A 110 -4.19 -13.61 -18.28
CA VAL A 110 -3.18 -14.66 -18.48
C VAL A 110 -2.32 -14.80 -17.24
N THR A 111 -1.87 -13.69 -16.67
CA THR A 111 -0.95 -13.73 -15.51
C THR A 111 -1.67 -13.60 -14.17
N ASN A 112 -2.99 -13.35 -14.16
CA ASN A 112 -3.78 -13.00 -12.97
C ASN A 112 -3.22 -11.80 -12.18
N CYS A 113 -2.44 -10.93 -12.82
CA CYS A 113 -1.85 -9.78 -12.17
C CYS A 113 -2.70 -8.54 -12.40
N TRP A 114 -2.85 -7.74 -11.36
CA TRP A 114 -3.41 -6.40 -11.45
C TRP A 114 -2.29 -5.39 -11.71
N ALA A 115 -2.48 -4.51 -12.68
CA ALA A 115 -1.55 -3.43 -12.99
C ALA A 115 -2.29 -2.10 -13.18
N GLU A 116 -1.57 -0.99 -13.00
CA GLU A 116 -2.09 0.34 -13.34
C GLU A 116 -2.44 0.42 -14.83
N CYS A 117 -3.62 0.97 -15.15
CA CYS A 117 -4.02 1.17 -16.53
C CYS A 117 -3.20 2.23 -17.27
N THR A 118 -2.78 3.25 -16.54
CA THR A 118 -1.99 4.36 -17.06
C THR A 118 -0.98 4.77 -16.01
N THR A 119 0.19 5.26 -16.41
CA THR A 119 1.25 5.66 -15.47
C THR A 119 1.01 7.02 -14.80
N LEU A 120 0.04 7.81 -15.30
CA LEU A 120 -0.26 9.18 -14.87
C LEU A 120 -1.76 9.36 -14.52
N GLY A 121 -2.42 8.29 -14.08
CA GLY A 121 -3.83 8.32 -13.73
C GLY A 121 -4.13 9.02 -12.40
N PRO A 122 -5.41 9.30 -12.11
CA PRO A 122 -5.83 9.73 -10.78
C PRO A 122 -5.33 8.74 -9.73
N CYS A 123 -4.90 9.24 -8.56
CA CYS A 123 -4.29 8.41 -7.53
C CYS A 123 -5.14 8.37 -6.25
N CYS A 124 -5.08 7.26 -5.55
CA CYS A 124 -5.43 7.15 -4.13
C CYS A 124 -4.15 7.31 -3.31
N SER A 125 -4.22 7.95 -2.15
CA SER A 125 -3.09 8.02 -1.22
C SER A 125 -3.56 7.94 0.22
N PHE A 126 -2.80 7.23 1.05
CA PHE A 126 -3.12 6.95 2.44
C PHE A 126 -1.90 7.14 3.32
N PHE A 127 -2.10 7.77 4.46
CA PHE A 127 -1.08 7.84 5.49
C PHE A 127 -1.33 6.74 6.52
N VAL A 128 -0.33 5.89 6.70
CA VAL A 128 -0.38 4.75 7.61
C VAL A 128 0.70 4.92 8.67
N ARG A 129 0.28 4.99 9.93
CA ARG A 129 1.16 5.07 11.09
C ARG A 129 1.33 3.69 11.70
N TYR A 130 2.58 3.34 11.97
CA TYR A 130 2.95 2.11 12.67
C TYR A 130 3.63 2.46 13.99
N GLN A 131 3.16 1.85 15.07
CA GLN A 131 3.66 2.07 16.42
C GLN A 131 3.96 0.71 17.06
N PRO A 132 5.19 0.21 16.94
CA PRO A 132 5.63 -1.01 17.63
C PRO A 132 5.66 -0.80 19.14
N GLY A 133 5.35 -1.85 19.90
CA GLY A 133 5.25 -1.83 21.36
C GLY A 133 4.03 -1.09 21.90
N VAL A 134 3.00 -0.85 21.07
CA VAL A 134 1.79 -0.12 21.44
C VAL A 134 0.54 -0.97 21.18
N PRO A 135 -0.42 -1.05 22.12
CA PRO A 135 -0.37 -0.45 23.47
C PRO A 135 0.57 -1.17 24.44
N THR A 136 0.93 -2.44 24.21
CA THR A 136 1.84 -3.19 25.07
C THR A 136 3.08 -3.70 24.34
N ALA A 137 4.13 -4.04 25.10
CA ALA A 137 5.38 -4.53 24.54
C ALA A 137 5.17 -5.83 23.74
N GLY A 138 5.68 -5.87 22.51
CA GLY A 138 5.50 -6.99 21.59
C GLY A 138 4.29 -6.86 20.66
N GLU A 139 3.37 -5.92 20.92
CA GLU A 139 2.28 -5.59 19.99
C GLU A 139 2.72 -4.53 18.97
N CYS A 140 1.94 -4.33 17.92
CA CYS A 140 2.19 -3.29 16.95
C CYS A 140 0.86 -2.70 16.47
N LEU A 141 0.63 -1.42 16.80
CA LEU A 141 -0.58 -0.71 16.40
C LEU A 141 -0.38 -0.11 15.01
N THR A 142 -1.33 -0.38 14.11
CA THR A 142 -1.41 0.29 12.82
C THR A 142 -2.62 1.21 12.76
N THR A 143 -2.41 2.47 12.42
CA THR A 143 -3.47 3.48 12.32
C THR A 143 -3.47 4.12 10.94
N ILE A 144 -4.65 4.20 10.30
CA ILE A 144 -4.82 5.03 9.11
C ILE A 144 -5.07 6.47 9.57
N LEU A 145 -4.12 7.37 9.31
CA LEU A 145 -4.24 8.78 9.73
C LEU A 145 -5.17 9.59 8.81
N GLY A 146 -5.36 9.11 7.59
CA GLY A 146 -6.22 9.73 6.60
C GLY A 146 -5.87 9.27 5.19
N GLY A 147 -6.66 9.71 4.23
CA GLY A 147 -6.40 9.48 2.82
C GLY A 147 -6.99 10.58 1.97
N CYS A 148 -6.57 10.61 0.71
CA CYS A 148 -7.10 11.52 -0.28
C CYS A 148 -7.17 10.83 -1.64
N THR A 149 -7.99 11.44 -2.48
CA THR A 149 -8.36 10.91 -3.79
C THR A 149 -8.21 12.02 -4.80
N ASP A 150 -7.51 11.73 -5.88
CA ASP A 150 -7.59 12.57 -7.06
C ASP A 150 -9.02 12.51 -7.64
N PRO A 151 -9.67 13.67 -7.91
CA PRO A 151 -11.03 13.71 -8.45
C PRO A 151 -11.15 13.13 -9.86
N GLY A 152 -10.04 12.90 -10.57
CA GLY A 152 -10.03 12.31 -11.90
C GLY A 152 -10.72 10.94 -11.98
N THR A 153 -11.13 10.60 -13.19
CA THR A 153 -11.85 9.36 -13.51
C THR A 153 -11.02 8.45 -14.41
N CYS A 154 -11.34 7.15 -14.40
CA CYS A 154 -10.71 6.18 -15.28
C CYS A 154 -11.34 6.27 -16.67
N SER A 155 -10.60 6.83 -17.64
CA SER A 155 -11.07 7.06 -19.00
C SER A 155 -10.81 5.88 -19.95
N SER A 156 -10.02 4.89 -19.53
CA SER A 156 -9.60 3.78 -20.37
C SER A 156 -10.58 2.59 -20.27
N PRO A 157 -11.04 2.02 -21.41
CA PRO A 157 -11.86 0.81 -21.41
C PRO A 157 -11.16 -0.36 -20.73
N GLY A 158 -11.89 -1.19 -19.98
CA GLY A 158 -11.33 -2.35 -19.28
C GLY A 158 -10.57 -2.02 -17.99
N CYS A 159 -10.68 -0.77 -17.51
CA CYS A 159 -10.13 -0.34 -16.25
C CYS A 159 -11.19 -0.30 -15.16
N GLU A 160 -10.88 -0.97 -14.06
CA GLU A 160 -11.64 -0.90 -12.83
C GLU A 160 -11.19 0.30 -12.00
N THR A 161 -12.17 1.01 -11.44
CA THR A 161 -11.92 2.14 -10.54
C THR A 161 -11.83 1.62 -9.12
N GLN A 162 -10.67 1.81 -8.50
CA GLN A 162 -10.46 1.63 -7.08
C GLN A 162 -11.27 2.69 -6.29
N ILE A 163 -11.93 2.25 -5.23
CA ILE A 163 -12.49 3.11 -4.20
C ILE A 163 -11.36 3.50 -3.25
N CYS A 164 -11.05 4.78 -3.18
CA CYS A 164 -9.99 5.32 -2.34
C CYS A 164 -10.43 5.46 -0.87
N THR A 165 -11.05 4.42 -0.31
CA THR A 165 -11.41 4.35 1.11
C THR A 165 -10.87 3.06 1.70
N LEU A 166 -10.40 3.13 2.94
CA LEU A 166 -9.96 1.96 3.71
C LEU A 166 -11.05 1.67 4.76
N PRO A 167 -11.93 0.67 4.52
CA PRO A 167 -13.00 0.32 5.44
C PRO A 167 -12.41 -0.43 6.64
N GLY A 168 -12.12 0.30 7.71
CA GLY A 168 -11.49 -0.25 8.90
C GLY A 168 -9.98 -0.43 8.71
N GLY A 169 -9.23 -0.25 9.80
CA GLY A 169 -7.77 -0.36 9.78
C GLY A 169 -7.27 -1.69 9.21
N PRO A 170 -5.97 -1.76 8.89
CA PRO A 170 -5.40 -2.95 8.27
C PRO A 170 -5.58 -4.18 9.15
N ILE A 171 -6.14 -5.24 8.56
CA ILE A 171 -6.36 -6.52 9.22
C ILE A 171 -5.10 -7.35 8.98
N CYS A 172 -4.35 -7.65 10.04
CA CYS A 172 -3.32 -8.70 9.99
C CYS A 172 -3.97 -10.06 10.26
N CYS A 173 -3.52 -11.12 9.58
CA CYS A 173 -3.88 -12.48 9.91
C CYS A 173 -2.86 -12.96 10.95
N PHE A 174 -3.31 -13.19 12.19
CA PHE A 174 -2.51 -13.80 13.26
C PHE A 174 -2.89 -15.26 13.45
#